data_AF-A0AAV4UV70-F1
#
_entry.id   AF-A0AAV4UV70-F1
#
_cell.length_a   1.000
_cell.length_b   1.000
_cell.length_c   1.000
_cell.angle_alpha   90.00
_cell.angle_beta   90.00
_cell.angle_gamma   90.00
#
_symmetry.space_group_name_H-M   'P 1'
#
loop_
_entity.id
_entity.type
_entity.pdbx_description
1 polymer ?
#
loop_
_entity_poly.entity_id
_entity_poly.type
_entity_poly.pdbx_seq_one_letter_code
_entity_poly.pdbx_strand_id
1 'polypeptide(L)'
;MKAKLFREIGKIVGRTHSSIQRVINNYTSSKSIISKPRSGRPSKLTACEKRYVFKSVRLNPRISGFQIANEVRDLKTLHEDTIRKILKKAGYHGRVARRKPHISAVNRQKRLHFANDDSFNRILKHDPCYGKAHCPFALGWSWFVNWSTGKFTCVREAKSIFEEKSDVLNELAVIQKAINFDGMSGHVTNIGNN
;
A
#
# COMPACT_ATOMS: atom_id res chain seq x y z
N MET A 1 24.98 35.97 -13.03
CA MET A 1 23.96 35.50 -14.00
C MET A 1 22.79 36.47 -14.00
N LYS A 2 22.24 36.86 -15.16
CA LYS A 2 21.09 37.79 -15.22
C LYS A 2 19.80 37.08 -14.84
N ALA A 3 19.04 37.63 -13.89
CA ALA A 3 17.68 37.20 -13.60
C ALA A 3 16.80 37.48 -14.83
N LYS A 4 16.16 36.45 -15.40
CA LYS A 4 15.20 36.60 -16.50
C LYS A 4 13.85 37.03 -15.95
N LEU A 5 13.15 37.88 -16.69
CA LEU A 5 11.78 38.26 -16.33
C LEU A 5 10.83 37.07 -16.56
N PHE A 6 9.80 36.93 -15.74
CA PHE A 6 8.81 35.85 -15.87
C PHE A 6 8.16 35.78 -17.27
N ARG A 7 8.02 36.92 -17.96
CA ARG A 7 7.48 36.97 -19.34
C ARG A 7 8.43 36.34 -20.35
N GLU A 8 9.75 36.50 -20.17
CA GLU A 8 10.77 35.91 -21.04
C GLU A 8 10.83 34.40 -20.84
N ILE A 9 10.75 33.95 -19.59
CA ILE A 9 10.62 32.52 -19.25
C ILE A 9 9.36 31.95 -19.91
N GLY A 10 8.25 32.70 -19.91
CA GLY A 10 7.00 32.32 -20.59
C GLY A 10 7.15 32.09 -22.07
N LYS A 11 7.85 32.99 -22.76
CA LYS A 11 8.13 32.85 -24.21
C LYS A 11 8.99 31.61 -24.49
N ILE A 12 10.01 31.35 -23.68
CA ILE A 12 10.90 30.18 -23.84
C ILE A 12 10.15 28.87 -23.60
N VAL A 13 9.36 28.80 -22.53
CA VAL A 13 8.64 27.57 -22.11
C VAL A 13 7.31 27.39 -22.88
N GLY A 14 6.86 28.40 -23.61
CA GLY A 14 5.56 28.37 -24.31
C GLY A 14 4.37 28.42 -23.34
N ARG A 15 4.50 29.12 -22.21
CA ARG A 15 3.46 29.22 -21.16
C ARG A 15 3.17 30.67 -20.81
N THR A 16 1.97 30.92 -20.28
CA THR A 16 1.59 32.26 -19.82
C THR A 16 2.41 32.68 -18.60
N HIS A 17 2.67 33.99 -18.49
CA HIS A 17 3.35 34.58 -17.35
C HIS A 17 2.72 34.19 -16.00
N SER A 18 1.38 34.18 -15.93
CA SER A 18 0.64 33.82 -14.71
C SER A 18 0.84 32.37 -14.28
N SER A 19 1.00 31.45 -15.24
CA SER A 19 1.32 30.05 -14.95
C SER A 19 2.71 29.91 -14.34
N ILE A 20 3.70 30.64 -14.87
CA ILE A 20 5.07 30.63 -14.33
C ILE A 20 5.09 31.21 -12.93
N GLN A 21 4.44 32.35 -12.72
CA GLN A 21 4.33 32.96 -11.40
C GLN A 21 3.67 31.99 -10.40
N ARG A 22 2.61 31.27 -10.81
CA ARG A 22 1.95 30.26 -9.97
C ARG A 22 2.88 29.09 -9.63
N VAL A 23 3.65 28.59 -10.60
CA VAL A 23 4.63 27.51 -10.38
C VAL A 23 5.72 27.96 -9.41
N ILE A 24 6.27 29.16 -9.59
CA ILE A 24 7.30 29.73 -8.71
C ILE A 24 6.75 29.90 -7.29
N ASN A 25 5.56 30.51 -7.14
CA ASN A 25 4.94 30.68 -5.83
C ASN A 25 4.70 29.33 -5.13
N ASN A 26 4.19 28.33 -5.87
CA ASN A 26 4.01 26.98 -5.35
C ASN A 26 5.34 26.35 -4.90
N TYR A 27 6.40 26.53 -5.69
CA TYR A 27 7.74 26.03 -5.36
C TYR A 27 8.32 26.74 -4.14
N THR A 28 8.20 28.06 -4.04
CA THR A 28 8.66 28.82 -2.86
C THR A 28 7.95 28.37 -1.58
N SER A 29 6.64 28.12 -1.64
CA SER A 29 5.87 27.69 -0.46
C SER A 29 6.02 26.21 -0.11
N SER A 30 6.10 25.31 -1.11
CA SER A 30 6.06 23.86 -0.89
C SER A 30 7.39 23.13 -1.18
N LYS A 31 8.36 23.82 -1.79
CA LYS A 31 9.66 23.29 -2.25
C LYS A 31 9.53 22.05 -3.14
N SER A 32 8.36 21.83 -3.73
CA SER A 32 8.05 20.70 -4.59
C SER A 32 7.50 21.20 -5.92
N ILE A 33 7.93 20.53 -6.99
CA ILE A 33 7.45 20.77 -8.35
C ILE A 33 6.21 19.91 -8.66
N ILE A 34 6.00 18.85 -7.88
CA ILE A 34 4.88 17.92 -8.06
C ILE A 34 3.59 18.56 -7.56
N SER A 35 2.54 18.49 -8.36
CA SER A 35 1.22 18.99 -7.98
C SER A 35 0.67 18.25 -6.77
N LYS A 36 0.16 18.98 -5.78
CA LYS A 36 -0.50 18.39 -4.61
C LYS A 36 -1.77 17.63 -5.03
N PRO A 37 -2.08 16.49 -4.37
CA PRO A 37 -3.33 15.80 -4.61
C PRO A 37 -4.52 16.72 -4.27
N ARG A 38 -5.61 16.58 -5.03
CA ARG A 38 -6.85 17.34 -4.75
C ARG A 38 -7.52 16.80 -3.49
N SER A 39 -8.18 17.66 -2.73
CA SER A 39 -8.86 17.32 -1.46
C SER A 39 -10.00 16.30 -1.60
N GLY A 40 -10.61 16.22 -2.79
CA GLY A 40 -11.69 15.27 -3.07
C GLY A 40 -12.98 15.55 -2.30
N ARG A 41 -13.97 14.68 -2.47
CA ARG A 41 -15.29 14.81 -1.80
C ARG A 41 -15.23 14.24 -0.38
N PRO A 42 -15.78 14.94 0.64
CA PRO A 42 -15.88 14.38 1.99
C PRO A 42 -16.77 13.13 2.01
N SER A 43 -16.44 12.17 2.88
CA SER A 43 -17.25 10.95 3.02
C SER A 43 -18.57 11.23 3.75
N LYS A 44 -19.64 10.52 3.36
CA LYS A 44 -20.95 10.62 4.04
C LYS A 44 -20.88 10.29 5.55
N LEU A 45 -20.03 9.35 5.92
CA LEU A 45 -19.81 8.96 7.32
C LEU A 45 -18.68 9.75 7.97
N THR A 46 -18.89 10.19 9.21
CA THR A 46 -17.87 10.78 10.08
C THR A 46 -16.92 9.71 10.63
N ALA A 47 -15.83 10.15 11.28
CA ALA A 47 -14.89 9.24 11.91
C ALA A 47 -15.53 8.43 13.06
N CYS A 48 -16.45 9.03 13.81
CA CYS A 48 -17.16 8.38 14.92
C CYS A 48 -18.11 7.29 14.42
N GLU A 49 -18.90 7.59 13.39
CA GLU A 49 -19.83 6.63 12.77
C GLU A 49 -19.07 5.43 12.19
N LYS A 50 -17.92 5.65 11.56
CA LYS A 50 -17.05 4.55 11.08
C LYS A 50 -16.57 3.66 12.23
N ARG A 51 -16.18 4.24 13.37
CA ARG A 51 -15.78 3.47 14.56
C ARG A 51 -16.93 2.62 15.10
N TYR A 52 -18.14 3.15 15.11
CA TYR A 52 -19.33 2.39 15.49
C TYR A 52 -19.53 1.17 14.58
N VAL A 53 -19.49 1.37 13.26
CA VAL A 53 -19.57 0.28 12.27
C VAL A 53 -18.51 -0.80 12.54
N PHE A 54 -17.26 -0.41 12.80
CA PHE A 54 -16.20 -1.38 13.11
C PHE A 54 -16.41 -2.09 14.44
N LYS A 55 -16.98 -1.41 15.44
CA LYS A 55 -17.33 -2.01 16.74
C LYS A 55 -18.43 -3.05 16.58
N SER A 56 -19.51 -2.76 15.83
CA SER A 56 -20.61 -3.69 15.58
C SER A 56 -20.11 -4.98 14.92
N VAL A 57 -19.23 -4.88 13.94
CA VAL A 57 -18.64 -6.05 13.25
C VAL A 57 -17.72 -6.86 14.16
N ARG A 58 -16.98 -6.21 15.07
CA ARG A 58 -16.12 -6.92 16.03
C ARG A 58 -16.93 -7.71 17.06
N LEU A 59 -18.04 -7.15 17.53
CA LEU A 59 -18.94 -7.83 18.46
C LEU A 59 -19.65 -9.00 17.76
N ASN A 60 -20.19 -8.76 16.57
CA ASN A 60 -20.97 -9.74 15.81
C ASN A 60 -20.43 -9.89 14.37
N PRO A 61 -19.46 -10.79 14.12
CA PRO A 61 -18.83 -10.95 12.80
C PRO A 61 -19.76 -11.43 11.67
N ARG A 62 -20.95 -11.94 12.02
CA ARG A 62 -21.97 -12.44 11.08
C ARG A 62 -23.01 -11.40 10.69
N ILE A 63 -22.92 -10.19 11.23
CA ILE A 63 -23.90 -9.13 10.97
C ILE A 63 -23.87 -8.71 9.49
N SER A 64 -25.05 -8.49 8.90
CA SER A 64 -25.14 -8.06 7.50
C SER A 64 -24.87 -6.57 7.36
N GLY A 65 -24.33 -6.15 6.21
CA GLY A 65 -24.15 -4.74 5.88
C GLY A 65 -25.47 -3.95 5.89
N PHE A 66 -26.60 -4.61 5.57
CA PHE A 66 -27.94 -4.02 5.65
C PHE A 66 -28.37 -3.74 7.11
N GLN A 67 -28.11 -4.68 8.02
CA GLN A 67 -28.43 -4.52 9.44
C GLN A 67 -27.64 -3.36 10.05
N ILE A 68 -26.33 -3.30 9.77
CA ILE A 68 -25.49 -2.16 10.19
C ILE A 68 -26.00 -0.85 9.58
N ALA A 69 -26.40 -0.85 8.31
CA ALA A 69 -26.91 0.35 7.66
C ALA A 69 -28.21 0.85 8.32
N ASN A 70 -29.07 -0.05 8.79
CA ASN A 70 -30.27 0.29 9.55
C ASN A 70 -29.95 0.81 10.95
N GLU A 71 -28.99 0.22 11.68
CA GLU A 71 -28.52 0.73 12.98
C GLU A 71 -27.96 2.16 12.88
N VAL A 72 -27.28 2.48 11.78
CA VAL A 72 -26.75 3.82 11.52
C VAL A 72 -27.82 4.74 10.89
N ARG A 73 -28.96 4.19 10.43
CA ARG A 73 -29.99 4.95 9.71
C ARG A 73 -30.66 6.01 10.57
N ASP A 74 -30.75 5.74 11.87
CA ASP A 74 -31.25 6.69 12.87
C ASP A 74 -30.46 8.01 12.85
N LEU A 75 -29.22 7.98 12.34
CA LEU A 75 -28.40 9.16 12.12
C LEU A 75 -28.46 9.64 10.66
N LYS A 76 -28.32 8.73 9.68
CA LYS A 76 -28.22 9.06 8.24
C LYS A 76 -28.72 7.95 7.34
N THR A 77 -29.42 8.30 6.26
CA THR A 77 -29.82 7.34 5.23
C THR A 77 -28.61 6.82 4.43
N LEU A 78 -28.33 5.53 4.57
CA LEU A 78 -27.19 4.85 3.93
C LEU A 78 -27.65 3.64 3.13
N HIS A 79 -27.02 3.43 1.97
CA HIS A 79 -27.11 2.17 1.24
C HIS A 79 -26.12 1.16 1.82
N GLU A 80 -26.50 -0.12 1.87
CA GLU A 80 -25.68 -1.21 2.40
C GLU A 80 -24.29 -1.31 1.73
N ASP A 81 -24.18 -0.95 0.44
CA ASP A 81 -22.89 -0.92 -0.26
C ASP A 81 -21.91 0.10 0.31
N THR A 82 -22.41 1.19 0.89
CA THR A 82 -21.54 2.19 1.53
C THR A 82 -20.83 1.54 2.72
N ILE A 83 -21.55 0.75 3.51
CA ILE A 83 -20.98 -0.02 4.62
C ILE A 83 -20.01 -1.08 4.07
N ARG A 84 -20.39 -1.85 3.04
CA ARG A 84 -19.50 -2.85 2.42
C ARG A 84 -18.18 -2.23 1.91
N LYS A 85 -18.23 -1.07 1.26
CA LYS A 85 -17.03 -0.35 0.78
C LYS A 85 -16.12 0.08 1.93
N ILE A 86 -16.70 0.55 3.04
CA ILE A 86 -15.94 0.97 4.22
C ILE A 86 -15.27 -0.22 4.90
N LEU A 87 -16.01 -1.32 5.06
CA LEU A 87 -15.48 -2.57 5.62
C LEU A 87 -14.34 -3.13 4.78
N LYS A 88 -14.49 -3.19 3.44
CA LYS A 88 -13.43 -3.62 2.52
C LYS A 88 -12.18 -2.75 2.62
N LYS A 89 -12.34 -1.42 2.69
CA LYS A 89 -11.20 -0.49 2.88
C LYS A 89 -10.46 -0.73 4.20
N ALA A 90 -11.16 -1.19 5.23
CA ALA A 90 -10.58 -1.55 6.52
C ALA A 90 -10.07 -3.01 6.59
N GLY A 91 -10.12 -3.77 5.48
CA GLY A 91 -9.66 -5.16 5.42
C GLY A 91 -10.65 -6.21 5.91
N TYR A 92 -11.89 -5.83 6.23
CA TYR A 92 -12.94 -6.79 6.58
C TYR A 92 -13.56 -7.39 5.31
N HIS A 93 -13.55 -8.71 5.25
CA HIS A 93 -14.12 -9.47 4.14
C HIS A 93 -15.16 -10.46 4.67
N GLY A 94 -16.29 -10.56 3.96
CA GLY A 94 -17.21 -11.67 4.16
C GLY A 94 -16.53 -12.96 3.70
N ARG A 95 -16.25 -13.86 4.63
CA ARG A 95 -15.69 -15.19 4.37
C ARG A 95 -16.57 -16.24 5.01
N VAL A 96 -16.70 -17.39 4.37
CA VAL A 96 -17.38 -18.55 4.93
C VAL A 96 -16.39 -19.32 5.79
N ALA A 97 -16.71 -19.49 7.07
CA ALA A 97 -15.89 -20.28 7.97
C ALA A 97 -15.91 -21.76 7.55
N ARG A 98 -14.75 -22.44 7.60
CA ARG A 98 -14.69 -23.89 7.34
C ARG A 98 -15.47 -24.65 8.41
N ARG A 99 -16.24 -25.66 7.98
CA ARG A 99 -16.90 -26.60 8.89
C ARG A 99 -15.82 -27.35 9.66
N LYS A 100 -15.77 -27.17 10.98
CA LYS A 100 -14.88 -27.92 11.87
C LYS A 100 -15.72 -29.02 12.56
N PRO A 101 -15.18 -30.23 12.74
CA PRO A 101 -15.85 -31.23 13.56
C PRO A 101 -16.03 -30.68 14.98
N HIS A 102 -17.13 -31.05 15.63
CA HIS A 102 -17.36 -30.71 17.03
C HIS A 102 -16.36 -31.48 17.91
N ILE A 103 -15.60 -30.77 18.73
CA ILE A 103 -14.61 -31.37 19.65
C ILE A 103 -15.10 -31.14 21.07
N SER A 104 -15.32 -32.22 21.82
CA SER A 104 -15.71 -32.16 23.23
C SER A 104 -14.62 -31.50 24.08
N ALA A 105 -14.99 -30.95 25.23
CA ALA A 105 -14.03 -30.31 26.14
C ALA A 105 -12.91 -31.26 26.57
N VAL A 106 -13.25 -32.52 26.87
CA VAL A 106 -12.30 -33.58 27.23
C VAL A 106 -11.33 -33.86 26.08
N ASN A 107 -11.83 -34.01 24.85
CA ASN A 107 -10.98 -34.31 23.70
C ASN A 107 -10.08 -33.12 23.34
N ARG A 108 -10.55 -31.89 23.54
CA ARG A 108 -9.71 -30.69 23.40
C ARG A 108 -8.53 -30.72 24.38
N GLN A 109 -8.76 -31.07 25.63
CA GLN A 109 -7.70 -31.18 26.63
C GLN A 109 -6.69 -32.28 26.30
N LYS A 110 -7.16 -33.46 25.89
CA LYS A 110 -6.29 -34.57 25.44
C LYS A 110 -5.42 -34.16 24.24
N ARG A 111 -5.99 -33.45 23.26
CA ARG A 111 -5.23 -32.95 22.10
C ARG A 111 -4.22 -31.88 22.48
N LEU A 112 -4.54 -31.01 23.44
CA LEU A 112 -3.59 -30.01 23.95
C LEU A 112 -2.45 -30.67 24.72
N HIS A 113 -2.75 -31.63 25.60
CA HIS A 113 -1.73 -32.41 26.31
C HIS A 113 -0.82 -33.11 25.32
N PHE A 114 -1.38 -33.84 24.35
CA PHE A 114 -0.63 -34.50 23.29
C PHE A 114 0.24 -33.54 22.46
N ALA A 115 -0.23 -32.32 22.16
CA ALA A 115 0.54 -31.34 21.41
C ALA A 115 1.68 -30.70 22.24
N ASN A 116 1.49 -30.60 23.55
CA ASN A 116 2.47 -30.04 24.49
C ASN A 116 3.46 -31.10 24.99
N ASP A 117 3.10 -32.38 24.94
CA ASP A 117 3.99 -33.48 25.28
C ASP A 117 5.11 -33.58 24.23
N ASP A 118 6.35 -33.45 24.69
CA ASP A 118 7.55 -33.41 23.84
C ASP A 118 7.81 -34.70 23.06
N SER A 119 7.12 -35.79 23.35
CA SER A 119 7.29 -37.09 22.69
C SER A 119 6.98 -37.02 21.19
N PHE A 120 6.02 -36.18 20.77
CA PHE A 120 5.68 -36.00 19.36
C PHE A 120 6.53 -34.92 18.67
N ASN A 121 6.90 -33.86 19.40
CA ASN A 121 7.81 -32.82 18.89
C ASN A 121 9.24 -33.34 18.67
N ARG A 122 9.65 -34.41 19.36
CA ARG A 122 10.96 -35.06 19.16
C ARG A 122 11.04 -35.81 17.81
N ILE A 123 9.93 -36.38 17.33
CA ILE A 123 9.85 -37.04 16.01
C ILE A 123 9.98 -35.99 14.90
N LEU A 124 9.25 -34.87 14.99
CA LEU A 124 9.31 -33.78 14.00
C LEU A 124 10.65 -33.01 13.98
N LYS A 125 11.38 -32.97 15.11
CA LYS A 125 12.72 -32.36 15.20
C LYS A 125 13.85 -33.31 14.77
N HIS A 126 13.63 -34.62 14.76
CA HIS A 126 14.58 -35.62 14.24
C HIS A 126 14.42 -35.92 12.76
N ASP A 127 13.36 -35.41 12.11
CA ASP A 127 13.26 -35.40 10.66
C ASP A 127 14.42 -34.56 10.09
N PRO A 128 15.29 -35.12 9.22
CA PRO A 128 16.48 -34.43 8.70
C PRO A 128 16.17 -33.20 7.84
N CYS A 129 14.88 -32.92 7.63
CA CYS A 129 14.34 -31.86 6.80
C CYS A 129 13.73 -30.70 7.60
N TYR A 130 13.49 -30.84 8.91
CA TYR A 130 12.88 -29.79 9.70
C TYR A 130 13.93 -28.74 10.10
N GLY A 131 13.92 -27.59 9.41
CA GLY A 131 14.86 -26.48 9.64
C GLY A 131 16.05 -26.41 8.68
N LYS A 132 16.17 -27.31 7.68
CA LYS A 132 17.16 -27.16 6.60
C LYS A 132 16.57 -26.34 5.46
N ALA A 133 17.26 -25.27 5.06
CA ALA A 133 16.90 -24.39 3.94
C ALA A 133 16.96 -25.05 2.54
N HIS A 134 17.15 -26.36 2.48
CA HIS A 134 17.14 -27.16 1.26
C HIS A 134 15.76 -27.79 1.06
N CYS A 135 14.71 -26.97 1.05
CA CYS A 135 13.40 -27.39 0.61
C CYS A 135 13.10 -26.66 -0.70
N PRO A 136 12.87 -27.37 -1.83
CA PRO A 136 12.74 -26.76 -3.16
C PRO A 136 11.53 -25.81 -3.29
N PHE A 137 10.67 -25.77 -2.27
CA PHE A 137 9.54 -24.86 -2.17
C PHE A 137 9.94 -23.41 -1.84
N ALA A 138 11.15 -23.18 -1.30
CA ALA A 138 11.55 -21.88 -0.75
C ALA A 138 12.24 -20.92 -1.75
N LEU A 139 12.52 -21.34 -2.98
CA LEU A 139 13.24 -20.51 -3.97
C LEU A 139 12.47 -20.22 -5.26
N GLY A 140 11.14 -20.41 -5.30
CA GLY A 140 10.34 -19.97 -6.45
C GLY A 140 10.69 -20.68 -7.76
N TRP A 141 10.85 -22.00 -7.74
CA TRP A 141 11.07 -22.82 -8.93
C TRP A 141 9.72 -23.40 -9.39
N SER A 142 9.31 -23.07 -10.62
CA SER A 142 8.20 -23.74 -11.30
C SER A 142 8.68 -25.10 -11.83
N TRP A 143 7.96 -26.17 -11.50
CA TRP A 143 8.24 -27.51 -12.02
C TRP A 143 7.51 -27.70 -13.35
N PHE A 144 8.23 -27.78 -14.46
CA PHE A 144 7.68 -28.24 -15.74
C PHE A 144 8.16 -29.68 -16.01
N VAL A 145 7.21 -30.60 -16.20
CA VAL A 145 7.47 -32.00 -16.55
C VAL A 145 7.45 -32.13 -18.07
N ASN A 146 8.56 -32.59 -18.67
CA ASN A 146 8.57 -33.00 -20.08
C ASN A 146 8.21 -34.49 -20.17
N TRP A 147 6.98 -34.77 -20.61
CA TRP A 147 6.38 -36.11 -20.57
C TRP A 147 7.02 -37.11 -21.55
N SER A 148 7.81 -36.66 -22.54
CA SER A 148 8.38 -37.57 -23.55
C SER A 148 9.75 -38.16 -23.20
N THR A 149 10.48 -37.61 -22.23
CA THR A 149 11.86 -38.08 -21.92
C THR A 149 12.09 -38.39 -20.44
N GLY A 150 11.13 -38.11 -19.55
CA GLY A 150 11.23 -38.42 -18.11
C GLY A 150 12.40 -37.72 -17.40
N LYS A 151 13.08 -36.77 -18.05
CA LYS A 151 14.21 -36.04 -17.48
C LYS A 151 13.74 -34.72 -16.88
N PHE A 152 14.18 -34.45 -15.65
CA PHE A 152 14.01 -33.18 -14.98
C PHE A 152 15.09 -32.21 -15.46
N THR A 153 14.72 -31.14 -16.15
CA THR A 153 15.65 -30.07 -16.51
C THR A 153 15.25 -28.77 -15.83
N CYS A 154 16.21 -28.17 -15.12
CA CYS A 154 16.10 -26.84 -14.56
C CYS A 154 16.22 -25.80 -15.70
N VAL A 155 15.21 -24.96 -15.88
CA VAL A 155 15.34 -23.75 -16.69
C VAL A 155 15.33 -22.56 -15.74
N ARG A 156 16.40 -21.76 -15.80
CA ARG A 156 16.54 -20.53 -15.02
C ARG A 156 15.59 -19.50 -15.62
N GLU A 157 14.56 -19.13 -14.88
CA GLU A 157 13.65 -18.06 -15.26
C GLU A 157 14.39 -16.73 -15.11
N ALA A 158 14.97 -16.26 -16.21
CA ALA A 158 15.50 -14.91 -16.31
C ALA A 158 14.37 -14.01 -16.83
N LYS A 159 13.96 -12.99 -16.04
CA LYS A 159 13.92 -11.58 -16.48
C LYS A 159 13.12 -10.63 -15.56
N SER A 160 13.63 -9.39 -15.55
CA SER A 160 12.87 -8.14 -15.78
C SER A 160 12.04 -7.49 -14.68
N ILE A 161 12.51 -7.44 -13.43
CA ILE A 161 11.95 -6.49 -12.44
C ILE A 161 12.99 -5.46 -11.94
N PHE A 162 14.27 -5.61 -12.32
CA PHE A 162 15.33 -4.69 -11.90
C PHE A 162 15.70 -3.61 -12.92
N GLU A 163 15.22 -3.70 -14.17
CA GLU A 163 15.57 -2.76 -15.25
C GLU A 163 14.65 -1.53 -15.33
N GLU A 164 13.44 -1.55 -14.77
CA GLU A 164 12.61 -0.33 -14.74
C GLU A 164 13.09 0.71 -13.72
N LYS A 165 13.87 0.32 -12.70
CA LYS A 165 14.34 1.26 -11.66
C LYS A 165 15.54 2.09 -12.09
N SER A 166 16.33 1.66 -13.08
CA SER A 166 17.47 2.43 -13.57
C SER A 166 17.03 3.64 -14.40
N ASP A 167 15.94 3.53 -15.14
CA ASP A 167 15.52 4.55 -16.09
C ASP A 167 14.89 5.76 -15.39
N VAL A 168 14.12 5.54 -14.31
CA VAL A 168 13.54 6.62 -13.49
C VAL A 168 14.61 7.38 -12.68
N LEU A 169 15.67 6.69 -12.25
CA LEU A 169 16.80 7.32 -11.55
C LEU A 169 17.68 8.13 -12.51
N ASN A 170 17.81 7.68 -13.76
CA ASN A 170 18.52 8.42 -14.81
C ASN A 170 17.78 9.71 -15.22
N GLU A 171 16.44 9.70 -15.29
CA GLU A 171 15.67 10.92 -15.56
C GLU A 171 15.75 11.95 -14.41
N LEU A 172 15.74 11.50 -13.15
CA LEU A 172 15.93 12.38 -12.00
C LEU A 172 17.34 12.97 -11.95
N ALA A 173 18.36 12.23 -12.37
CA ALA A 173 19.73 12.73 -12.47
C ALA A 173 19.90 13.79 -13.58
N VAL A 174 19.17 13.67 -14.70
CA VAL A 174 19.13 14.67 -15.77
C VAL A 174 18.41 15.95 -15.31
N ILE A 175 17.31 15.82 -14.56
CA ILE A 175 16.59 16.97 -13.98
C ILE A 175 17.42 17.64 -12.89
N GLN A 176 18.11 16.88 -12.03
CA GLN A 176 18.96 17.42 -10.97
C GLN A 176 20.19 18.15 -11.53
N LYS A 177 20.81 17.66 -12.61
CA LYS A 177 21.90 18.36 -13.33
C LYS A 177 21.45 19.66 -14.01
N ALA A 178 20.18 19.75 -14.41
CA ALA A 178 19.58 21.01 -14.90
C ALA A 178 19.28 22.01 -13.77
N ILE A 179 19.21 21.54 -12.51
CA ILE A 179 18.93 22.32 -11.29
C ILE A 179 20.20 22.46 -10.44
N ASN A 180 21.39 22.54 -11.04
CA ASN A 180 22.57 23.13 -10.38
C ASN A 180 22.29 24.63 -10.16
N PHE A 181 21.45 24.88 -9.15
CA PHE A 181 21.04 26.16 -8.59
C PHE A 181 21.84 26.29 -7.29
N ASP A 182 23.15 26.43 -7.44
CA ASP A 182 24.05 26.64 -6.32
C ASP A 182 23.75 28.01 -5.68
N GLY A 183 23.44 27.96 -4.38
CA GLY A 183 23.71 29.02 -3.42
C GLY A 183 23.05 30.38 -3.65
N MET A 184 21.92 30.61 -2.98
CA MET A 184 21.54 31.97 -2.54
C MET A 184 21.03 31.94 -1.10
N SER A 185 21.96 31.79 -0.17
CA SER A 185 21.92 32.54 1.09
C SER A 185 22.42 33.95 0.78
N GLY A 186 21.57 34.98 0.86
CA GLY A 186 22.05 36.35 0.66
C GLY A 186 20.96 37.42 0.52
N HIS A 187 20.76 38.15 1.61
CA HIS A 187 20.33 39.55 1.73
C HIS A 187 18.94 39.99 1.25
N VAL A 188 18.08 40.21 2.25
CA VAL A 188 16.97 41.17 2.21
C VAL A 188 17.58 42.57 2.33
N THR A 189 17.52 43.39 1.28
CA THR A 189 17.62 44.84 1.42
C THR A 189 16.28 45.46 1.07
N ASN A 190 15.70 46.11 2.08
CA ASN A 190 14.61 47.07 1.95
C ASN A 190 15.06 48.23 1.07
N ILE A 191 14.32 48.48 -0.02
CA ILE A 191 14.26 49.77 -0.72
C ILE A 191 12.78 49.87 -1.13
N GLY A 192 11.94 50.61 -0.41
CA GLY A 192 11.90 52.06 -0.47
C GLY A 192 10.77 52.43 -1.43
N ASN A 193 9.56 52.54 -0.90
CA ASN A 193 8.39 53.01 -1.65
C ASN A 193 8.57 54.52 -1.90
N ASN A 194 8.55 54.90 -3.18
CA ASN A 194 8.04 56.19 -3.65
C ASN A 194 6.76 55.88 -4.45
#